data_AF-A0A6S6S790-F1
#
_entry.id   AF-A0A6S6S790-F1
#
_cell.length_a   1.000
_cell.length_b   1.000
_cell.length_c   1.000
_cell.angle_alpha   90.00
_cell.angle_beta   90.00
_cell.angle_gamma   90.00
#
_symmetry.space_group_name_H-M   'P 1'
#
loop_
_entity.id
_entity.type
_entity.pdbx_description
1 polymer ?
#
loop_
_entity_poly.entity_id
_entity_poly.type
_entity_poly.pdbx_seq_one_letter_code
_entity_poly.pdbx_strand_id
1 'polypeptide(L)'
;MKHLIFLTLLTLFSNATNNDDNNSMTEDNLSVETSESFLSSVEYGKMLYKNPRGISCSQCHGKTGKGGQVIAKFYDKKKNPKLLKGVDITSYSLKDLTASLKNEYRENNKRKPHKIMPMYYLTTEEIQAIFDYLQYSNKQKD
;
A
#
# COMPACT_ATOMS: atom_id res chain seq x y z
N MET A 1 -60.78 -37.60 4.99
CA MET A 1 -61.64 -36.41 5.18
C MET A 1 -60.78 -35.16 4.97
N LYS A 2 -61.28 -34.21 4.17
CA LYS A 2 -60.85 -32.81 3.96
C LYS A 2 -59.55 -32.61 3.15
N HIS A 3 -59.65 -32.41 1.83
CA HIS A 3 -59.79 -31.12 1.09
C HIS A 3 -58.50 -30.28 1.16
N LEU A 4 -57.65 -30.29 0.12
CA LEU A 4 -57.65 -29.37 -1.04
C LEU A 4 -57.98 -27.92 -0.66
N ILE A 5 -57.02 -27.00 -0.84
CA ILE A 5 -57.19 -25.69 -1.52
C ILE A 5 -55.79 -25.11 -1.79
N PHE A 6 -55.48 -25.00 -3.08
CA PHE A 6 -54.45 -24.17 -3.67
C PHE A 6 -54.98 -22.73 -3.65
N LEU A 7 -54.23 -21.75 -3.10
CA LEU A 7 -54.56 -20.34 -3.26
C LEU A 7 -53.34 -19.59 -3.79
N THR A 8 -53.27 -19.52 -5.12
CA THR A 8 -52.48 -18.56 -5.88
C THR A 8 -53.04 -17.16 -5.63
N LEU A 9 -52.26 -16.26 -5.03
CA LEU A 9 -52.51 -14.82 -5.11
C LEU A 9 -51.49 -14.19 -6.06
N LEU A 10 -51.91 -14.15 -7.33
CA LEU A 10 -51.38 -13.28 -8.36
C LEU A 10 -51.84 -11.86 -8.02
N THR A 11 -50.95 -11.01 -7.51
CA THR A 11 -51.25 -9.58 -7.37
C THR A 11 -50.73 -8.83 -8.59
N LEU A 12 -51.65 -8.09 -9.19
CA LEU A 12 -51.53 -7.40 -10.46
C LEU A 12 -50.52 -6.25 -10.35
N PHE A 13 -49.56 -6.23 -11.28
CA PHE A 13 -48.74 -5.06 -11.55
C PHE A 13 -49.63 -3.94 -12.12
N SER A 14 -49.73 -2.82 -11.41
CA SER A 14 -50.21 -1.56 -11.98
C SER A 14 -49.01 -0.73 -12.41
N ASN A 15 -48.90 -0.46 -13.70
CA ASN A 15 -48.05 0.59 -14.24
C ASN A 15 -48.67 1.95 -13.87
N ALA A 16 -47.91 2.80 -13.20
CA ALA A 16 -48.20 4.23 -13.09
C ALA A 16 -47.05 5.02 -13.74
N THR A 17 -47.46 5.98 -14.55
CA THR A 17 -46.68 6.83 -15.44
C THR A 17 -45.91 7.92 -14.71
N ASN A 18 -44.76 8.26 -15.30
CA ASN A 18 -43.93 9.48 -15.20
C ASN A 18 -44.46 10.66 -14.37
N ASN A 19 -43.56 11.25 -13.57
CA ASN A 19 -43.34 12.70 -13.61
C ASN A 19 -41.90 13.01 -13.21
N ASP A 20 -41.24 13.75 -14.11
CA ASP A 20 -39.95 14.39 -13.93
C ASP A 20 -40.09 15.53 -12.92
N ASP A 21 -39.43 15.42 -11.77
CA ASP A 21 -39.13 16.57 -10.93
C ASP A 21 -37.62 16.80 -10.93
N ASN A 22 -37.22 17.70 -11.83
CA ASN A 22 -35.93 18.34 -11.90
C ASN A 22 -35.62 19.05 -10.58
N ASN A 23 -34.73 18.50 -9.77
CA ASN A 23 -34.08 19.28 -8.72
C ASN A 23 -32.76 19.86 -9.25
N SER A 24 -32.87 21.12 -9.66
CA SER A 24 -31.78 22.06 -9.88
C SER A 24 -30.89 22.16 -8.65
N MET A 25 -29.73 21.51 -8.67
CA MET A 25 -28.60 21.96 -7.87
C MET A 25 -27.69 22.79 -8.76
N THR A 26 -27.64 24.07 -8.40
CA THR A 26 -26.95 25.18 -9.03
C THR A 26 -25.51 24.84 -9.39
N GLU A 27 -25.18 25.11 -10.64
CA GLU A 27 -23.82 25.22 -11.15
C GLU A 27 -23.04 26.29 -10.37
N ASP A 28 -22.18 25.87 -9.44
CA ASP A 28 -20.99 26.65 -9.11
C ASP A 28 -19.94 26.27 -10.15
N ASN A 29 -19.77 27.16 -11.14
CA ASN A 29 -18.71 27.11 -12.13
C ASN A 29 -17.36 27.32 -11.43
N LEU A 30 -16.80 26.24 -10.87
CA LEU A 30 -15.39 26.17 -10.56
C LEU A 30 -14.70 25.44 -11.70
N SER A 31 -14.33 26.19 -12.74
CA SER A 31 -13.32 25.75 -13.70
C SER A 31 -11.96 25.70 -13.02
N VAL A 32 -11.77 24.67 -12.20
CA VAL A 32 -10.42 24.23 -11.84
C VAL A 32 -9.86 23.63 -13.12
N GLU A 33 -9.03 24.39 -13.83
CA GLU A 33 -8.05 23.79 -14.72
C GLU A 33 -7.00 23.08 -13.85
N THR A 34 -7.40 21.97 -13.24
CA THR A 34 -6.46 20.96 -12.80
C THR A 34 -5.96 20.34 -14.07
N SER A 35 -4.79 20.78 -14.55
CA SER A 35 -3.92 19.82 -15.19
C SER A 35 -3.71 18.71 -14.18
N GLU A 36 -4.52 17.64 -14.25
CA GLU A 36 -4.33 16.43 -13.47
C GLU A 36 -3.02 15.80 -13.96
N SER A 37 -1.90 16.42 -13.57
CA SER A 37 -0.57 15.88 -13.78
C SER A 37 -0.49 14.69 -12.85
N PHE A 38 -0.75 13.52 -13.40
CA PHE A 38 -0.53 12.26 -12.71
C PHE A 38 0.87 12.27 -12.08
N LEU A 39 0.98 11.80 -10.83
CA LEU A 39 2.26 11.71 -10.13
C LEU A 39 3.23 10.86 -10.95
N SER A 40 4.48 11.30 -11.09
CA SER A 40 5.50 10.42 -11.65
C SER A 40 5.70 9.17 -10.78
N SER A 41 6.19 8.07 -11.38
CA SER A 41 6.50 6.83 -10.63
C SER A 41 7.40 7.10 -9.41
N VAL A 42 8.38 8.00 -9.56
CA VAL A 42 9.31 8.39 -8.48
C VAL A 42 8.60 9.14 -7.35
N GLU A 43 7.69 10.07 -7.68
CA GLU A 43 6.92 10.80 -6.67
C GLU A 43 5.96 9.89 -5.92
N TYR A 44 5.26 9.01 -6.65
CA TYR A 44 4.41 8.01 -6.04
C TYR A 44 5.21 7.07 -5.14
N GLY A 45 6.36 6.59 -5.63
CA GLY A 45 7.30 5.78 -4.87
C GLY A 45 7.82 6.46 -3.60
N LYS A 46 8.09 7.77 -3.65
CA LYS A 46 8.48 8.56 -2.48
C LYS A 46 7.37 8.63 -1.44
N MET A 47 6.11 8.81 -1.88
CA MET A 47 4.95 8.82 -1.00
C MET A 47 4.74 7.46 -0.35
N LEU A 48 4.80 6.38 -1.14
CA LEU A 48 4.75 5.01 -0.63
C LEU A 48 5.89 4.73 0.33
N TYR A 49 7.13 5.13 0.05
CA TYR A 49 8.27 4.94 0.94
C TYR A 49 8.08 5.66 2.29
N LYS A 50 7.45 6.83 2.26
CA LYS A 50 7.12 7.59 3.47
C LYS A 50 6.04 6.88 4.28
N ASN A 51 5.04 6.27 3.65
CA ASN A 51 3.89 5.69 4.33
C ASN A 51 3.20 4.56 3.52
N PRO A 52 3.81 3.37 3.38
CA PRO A 52 3.30 2.31 2.49
C PRO A 52 1.99 1.71 3.00
N ARG A 53 1.78 1.64 4.33
CA ARG A 53 0.54 1.27 5.03
C ARG A 53 0.57 1.68 6.52
N GLY A 54 0.85 2.94 6.82
CA GLY A 54 0.90 3.46 8.20
C GLY A 54 2.25 3.32 8.91
N ILE A 55 3.22 2.59 8.33
CA ILE A 55 4.55 2.36 8.93
C ILE A 55 5.64 2.78 7.96
N SER A 56 6.37 3.84 8.27
CA SER A 56 7.33 4.45 7.34
C SER A 56 8.57 3.59 7.12
N CYS A 57 8.96 3.37 5.86
CA CYS A 57 10.22 2.71 5.53
C CYS A 57 11.43 3.52 6.04
N SER A 58 11.31 4.85 6.02
CA SER A 58 12.39 5.79 6.38
C SER A 58 12.77 5.76 7.86
N GLN A 59 11.88 5.29 8.73
CA GLN A 59 12.15 5.12 10.16
C GLN A 59 13.17 4.01 10.42
N CYS A 60 13.27 3.03 9.52
CA CYS A 60 14.22 1.93 9.61
C CYS A 60 15.40 2.12 8.64
N HIS A 61 15.11 2.45 7.38
CA HIS A 61 16.10 2.47 6.30
C HIS A 61 16.62 3.88 5.98
N GLY A 62 16.25 4.90 6.75
CA GLY A 62 16.65 6.29 6.52
C GLY A 62 15.91 6.93 5.35
N LYS A 63 16.05 8.25 5.16
CA LYS A 63 15.26 9.01 4.17
C LYS A 63 15.41 8.51 2.73
N THR A 64 16.59 7.98 2.40
CA THR A 64 16.94 7.53 1.05
C THR A 64 17.36 6.06 1.00
N GLY A 65 16.94 5.24 1.97
CA GLY A 65 17.26 3.82 1.98
C GLY A 65 18.69 3.43 2.42
N LYS A 66 19.53 4.34 2.91
CA LYS A 66 20.92 4.03 3.32
C LYS A 66 21.06 3.27 4.64
N GLY A 67 19.96 2.98 5.32
CA GLY A 67 19.98 2.27 6.59
C GLY A 67 20.47 3.12 7.77
N GLY A 68 20.90 2.43 8.82
CA GLY A 68 21.57 3.01 9.98
C GLY A 68 20.65 3.49 11.11
N GLN A 69 19.34 3.62 10.85
CA GLN A 69 18.41 4.07 11.88
C GLN A 69 18.27 3.03 12.99
N VAL A 70 18.33 3.49 14.23
CA VAL A 70 18.13 2.65 15.41
C VAL A 70 16.64 2.36 15.57
N ILE A 71 16.28 1.08 15.40
CA ILE A 71 14.91 0.57 15.52
C ILE A 71 14.61 0.23 16.98
N ALA A 72 15.58 -0.41 17.67
CA ALA A 72 15.43 -0.80 19.06
C ALA A 72 16.77 -0.92 19.77
N LYS A 73 16.75 -0.73 21.09
CA LYS A 73 17.83 -1.10 22.01
C LYS A 73 17.38 -2.29 22.84
N PHE A 74 18.21 -3.32 22.94
CA PHE A 74 17.92 -4.51 23.72
C PHE A 74 19.18 -5.02 24.40
N TYR A 75 19.03 -6.01 25.28
CA TYR A 75 20.16 -6.66 25.95
C TYR A 75 20.23 -8.12 25.50
N ASP A 76 21.45 -8.61 25.27
CA ASP A 76 21.67 -10.04 25.03
C ASP A 76 21.55 -10.86 26.33
N LYS A 77 21.70 -12.18 26.23
CA LYS A 77 21.63 -13.11 27.37
C LYS A 77 22.67 -12.81 28.46
N LYS A 78 23.77 -12.12 28.13
CA LYS A 78 24.83 -11.72 29.05
C LYS A 78 24.68 -10.27 29.54
N LYS A 79 23.51 -9.65 29.30
CA LYS A 79 23.19 -8.26 29.63
C LYS A 79 24.06 -7.21 28.92
N ASN A 80 24.66 -7.53 27.77
CA ASN A 80 25.34 -6.51 26.98
C ASN A 80 24.32 -5.71 26.14
N PRO A 81 24.44 -4.37 26.07
CA PRO A 81 23.56 -3.57 25.23
C PRO A 81 23.82 -3.85 23.74
N LYS A 82 22.74 -3.99 22.97
CA LYS A 82 22.73 -4.17 21.53
C LYS A 82 21.77 -3.18 20.89
N LEU A 83 22.09 -2.79 19.66
CA LEU A 83 21.24 -1.94 18.83
C LEU A 83 20.77 -2.73 17.63
N LEU A 84 19.47 -2.73 17.40
CA LEU A 84 18.87 -3.15 16.14
C LEU A 84 18.84 -1.94 15.22
N LYS A 85 19.49 -2.04 14.07
CA LYS A 85 19.53 -0.98 13.06
C LYS A 85 18.97 -1.47 11.73
N GLY A 86 18.31 -0.60 10.98
CA GLY A 86 17.93 -0.92 9.61
C GLY A 86 19.14 -0.97 8.67
N VAL A 87 19.05 -1.80 7.65
CA VAL A 87 20.13 -2.03 6.68
C VAL A 87 20.07 -1.05 5.50
N ASP A 88 21.19 -0.87 4.79
CA ASP A 88 21.22 -0.19 3.49
C ASP A 88 20.50 -1.05 2.44
N ILE A 89 19.54 -0.46 1.74
CA ILE A 89 18.75 -1.06 0.68
C ILE A 89 18.93 -0.36 -0.67
N THR A 90 19.87 0.58 -0.77
CA THR A 90 20.10 1.34 -2.01
C THR A 90 20.73 0.50 -3.13
N SER A 91 21.42 -0.59 -2.78
CA SER A 91 22.03 -1.51 -3.73
C SER A 91 21.15 -2.73 -4.05
N TYR A 92 19.91 -2.80 -3.53
CA TYR A 92 19.03 -3.94 -3.76
C TYR A 92 18.63 -3.98 -5.24
N SER A 93 18.59 -5.17 -5.82
CA SER A 93 17.89 -5.38 -7.09
C SER A 93 16.37 -5.29 -6.88
N LEU A 94 15.59 -5.07 -7.94
CA LEU A 94 14.13 -5.11 -7.86
C LEU A 94 13.63 -6.46 -7.30
N LYS A 95 14.30 -7.55 -7.68
CA LYS A 95 14.00 -8.90 -7.20
C LYS A 95 14.20 -9.01 -5.68
N ASP A 96 15.32 -8.50 -5.16
CA ASP A 96 15.63 -8.56 -3.73
C ASP A 96 14.69 -7.68 -2.92
N LEU A 97 14.37 -6.49 -3.43
CA LEU A 97 13.40 -5.60 -2.80
C LEU A 97 12.00 -6.22 -2.78
N THR A 98 11.58 -6.85 -3.89
CA THR A 98 10.30 -7.56 -3.98
C THR A 98 10.23 -8.70 -2.98
N ALA A 99 11.28 -9.54 -2.93
CA ALA A 99 11.35 -10.64 -1.98
C ALA A 99 11.28 -10.14 -0.53
N SER A 100 11.89 -8.98 -0.25
CA SER A 100 11.85 -8.32 1.06
C SER A 100 10.45 -7.85 1.44
N LEU A 101 9.78 -7.11 0.56
CA LEU A 101 8.46 -6.52 0.80
C LEU A 101 7.33 -7.57 0.82
N LYS A 102 7.47 -8.65 0.03
CA LYS A 102 6.54 -9.78 0.01
C LYS A 102 6.85 -10.85 1.06
N ASN A 103 7.92 -10.67 1.83
CA ASN A 103 8.34 -11.61 2.86
C ASN A 103 8.66 -13.02 2.33
N GLU A 104 9.24 -13.06 1.13
CA GLU A 104 9.53 -14.28 0.37
C GLU A 104 10.97 -14.78 0.57
N TYR A 105 11.68 -14.27 1.59
CA TYR A 105 13.01 -14.77 1.92
C TYR A 105 12.99 -16.29 2.12
N ARG A 106 13.96 -16.96 1.49
CA ARG A 106 14.16 -18.40 1.64
C ARG A 106 15.52 -18.66 2.27
N GLU A 107 15.50 -19.37 3.39
CA GLU A 107 16.70 -19.94 4.00
C GLU A 107 16.58 -21.45 3.91
N ASN A 108 17.55 -22.13 3.29
CA ASN A 108 17.52 -23.58 3.07
C ASN A 108 16.21 -24.06 2.41
N ASN A 109 15.74 -23.35 1.38
CA ASN A 109 14.47 -23.57 0.66
C ASN A 109 13.17 -23.37 1.46
N LYS A 110 13.24 -23.01 2.75
CA LYS A 110 12.08 -22.73 3.61
C LYS A 110 11.77 -21.24 3.64
N ARG A 111 10.49 -20.87 3.52
CA ARG A 111 10.05 -19.48 3.70
C ARG A 111 10.31 -19.04 5.13
N LYS A 112 11.00 -17.92 5.32
CA LYS A 112 11.28 -17.37 6.64
C LYS A 112 10.82 -15.91 6.69
N PRO A 113 9.78 -15.59 7.47
CA PRO A 113 9.34 -14.23 7.59
C PRO A 113 10.41 -13.35 8.26
N HIS A 114 10.63 -12.15 7.75
CA HIS A 114 11.47 -11.16 8.41
C HIS A 114 10.81 -10.75 9.72
N LYS A 115 11.47 -11.00 10.85
CA LYS A 115 10.85 -10.86 12.18
C LYS A 115 10.57 -9.42 12.61
N ILE A 116 11.20 -8.45 11.94
CA ILE A 116 11.18 -7.03 12.32
C ILE A 116 10.48 -6.16 11.27
N MET A 117 10.54 -6.56 9.99
CA MET A 117 10.04 -5.74 8.90
C MET A 117 8.57 -6.10 8.71
N PRO A 118 7.65 -5.12 8.74
CA PRO A 118 6.22 -5.41 8.60
C PRO A 118 5.89 -5.86 7.17
N MET A 119 4.75 -6.51 7.02
CA MET A 119 4.18 -6.83 5.71
C MET A 119 3.27 -5.68 5.28
N TYR A 120 3.48 -5.19 4.06
CA TYR A 120 2.76 -4.03 3.54
C TYR A 120 1.66 -4.39 2.54
N TYR A 121 1.61 -5.64 2.04
CA TYR A 121 0.64 -6.09 1.02
C TYR A 121 0.58 -5.14 -0.19
N LEU A 122 1.77 -4.82 -0.72
CA LEU A 122 1.92 -3.93 -1.87
C LEU A 122 1.72 -4.70 -3.18
N THR A 123 1.17 -4.03 -4.19
CA THR A 123 1.12 -4.55 -5.56
C THR A 123 2.51 -4.54 -6.19
N THR A 124 2.67 -5.19 -7.34
CA THR A 124 3.96 -5.20 -8.05
C THR A 124 4.33 -3.79 -8.53
N GLU A 125 3.36 -2.99 -8.94
CA GLU A 125 3.51 -1.61 -9.40
C GLU A 125 3.92 -0.68 -8.25
N GLU A 126 3.32 -0.85 -7.06
CA GLU A 126 3.72 -0.11 -5.85
C GLU A 126 5.17 -0.43 -5.45
N ILE A 127 5.57 -1.70 -5.56
CA ILE A 127 6.96 -2.11 -5.30
C ILE A 127 7.92 -1.50 -6.33
N GLN A 128 7.54 -1.48 -7.61
CA GLN A 128 8.31 -0.86 -8.67
C GLN A 128 8.49 0.64 -8.42
N ALA A 129 7.43 1.35 -8.03
CA ALA A 129 7.51 2.77 -7.73
C ALA A 129 8.49 3.06 -6.57
N ILE A 130 8.43 2.26 -5.49
CA ILE A 130 9.40 2.37 -4.38
C ILE A 130 10.83 2.11 -4.88
N PHE A 131 11.03 1.11 -5.75
CA PHE A 131 12.34 0.82 -6.34
C PHE A 131 12.87 2.00 -7.14
N ASP A 132 12.03 2.58 -8.03
CA ASP A 132 12.39 3.74 -8.85
C ASP A 132 12.80 4.93 -7.98
N TYR A 133 12.06 5.19 -6.90
CA TYR A 133 12.41 6.22 -5.93
C TYR A 133 13.77 6.00 -5.27
N LEU A 134 14.08 4.76 -4.86
CA LEU A 134 15.37 4.42 -4.26
C LEU A 134 16.52 4.59 -5.25
N GLN A 135 16.34 4.18 -6.50
CA GLN A 135 17.36 4.35 -7.56
C GLN A 135 17.58 5.81 -7.92
N TYR A 136 16.49 6.58 -8.07
CA TYR A 136 16.56 8.03 -8.29
C TYR A 136 17.31 8.73 -7.15
N SER A 137 16.93 8.45 -5.91
CA SER A 137 17.55 9.06 -4.72
C SER A 137 19.02 8.68 -4.52
N ASN A 138 19.45 7.53 -5.07
CA ASN A 138 20.85 7.10 -5.03
C ASN A 138 21.68 7.79 -6.12
N LYS A 139 21.13 7.99 -7.32
CA LYS A 139 21.80 8.68 -8.45
C LYS A 139 22.00 10.18 -8.21
N GLN A 140 21.10 10.85 -7.50
CA GLN A 140 21.22 12.29 -7.16
C GLN A 140 22.32 12.61 -6.13
N LYS A 141 23.23 11.67 -5.86
CA LYS A 141 24.34 11.81 -4.92
C LYS A 141 25.70 11.84 -5.60
N ASP A 142 25.74 11.51 -6.89
CA ASP A 142 26.89 11.65 -7.78
C ASP A 142 26.85 13.02 -8.48
#